data_AF-A0A951WCE5-F1
#
_entry.id   AF-A0A951WCE5-F1
#
_cell.length_a   1.000
_cell.length_b   1.000
_cell.length_c   1.000
_cell.angle_alpha   90.00
_cell.angle_beta   90.00
_cell.angle_gamma   90.00
#
_symmetry.space_group_name_H-M   'P 1'
#
loop_
_entity.id
_entity.type
_entity.pdbx_description
1 polymer ?
#
loop_
_entity_poly.entity_id
_entity_poly.type
_entity_poly.pdbx_seq_one_letter_code
_entity_poly.pdbx_strand_id
1 'polypeptide(L)'
;MKIKNFNKLSILTALPLGLAPLQLTAAPAATDDGFNGWRWLIIILAVIFAYFIYKLTTMARKSYVSKARRAMRKAANDSKTLIALFFISFQFLLTGVYAQETETAAAGAETEVSALSLVPGDIWFGILVILIELALIFYLLPIEKKLFNENEKEAAEEAKALGVAYVPNKIWWKRVINAFGADNTAEEIEKLDLHHDYDGISELDNSIPAWWTWAFAGTIVFAIVYLIRFFITGGIPDQVKELAQAQKLEEIRMEEYLRTAGGLIDENNVTMQDEAGIAKGKALFEKNCIACHGTAGEGGIGPNLTDDYWLHGGRVNDVFFTIKYGVPEKGMKSWKDDFSPEQMAQLASFVKSIHGTNPPNGKEPQGDKFTEATE
;
A
#
# COMPACT_ATOMS: atom_id res chain seq x y z
N MET A 1 -5.69 52.38 -58.55
CA MET A 1 -4.59 53.14 -57.95
C MET A 1 -3.85 52.22 -56.99
N LYS A 2 -2.64 51.79 -57.34
CA LYS A 2 -1.75 50.92 -56.55
C LYS A 2 -1.01 51.78 -55.52
N ILE A 3 -0.97 51.36 -54.25
CA ILE A 3 0.11 51.72 -53.33
C ILE A 3 0.50 50.47 -52.54
N LYS A 4 1.78 50.08 -52.69
CA LYS A 4 2.55 49.11 -51.90
C LYS A 4 3.11 49.80 -50.65
N ASN A 5 3.36 49.02 -49.59
CA ASN A 5 4.58 48.98 -48.74
C ASN A 5 4.23 48.24 -47.42
N PHE A 6 4.68 47.02 -47.15
CA PHE A 6 5.99 46.54 -46.66
C PHE A 6 6.51 47.20 -45.36
N ASN A 7 6.44 46.45 -44.25
CA ASN A 7 7.51 46.20 -43.27
C ASN A 7 7.01 45.14 -42.25
N LYS A 8 7.46 43.88 -42.33
CA LYS A 8 8.59 43.28 -41.59
C LYS A 8 8.52 43.53 -40.07
N LEU A 9 8.07 42.53 -39.33
CA LEU A 9 8.48 42.32 -37.94
C LEU A 9 8.91 40.85 -37.77
N SER A 10 10.20 40.62 -37.94
CA SER A 10 10.91 39.44 -37.46
C SER A 10 11.24 39.66 -35.99
N ILE A 11 10.75 38.80 -35.10
CA ILE A 11 11.35 38.60 -33.78
C ILE A 11 11.56 37.10 -33.63
N LEU A 12 12.78 36.69 -33.97
CA LEU A 12 13.40 35.46 -33.48
C LEU A 12 13.56 35.61 -31.97
N THR A 13 13.04 34.66 -31.19
CA THR A 13 13.61 34.35 -29.87
C THR A 13 14.04 32.90 -29.88
N ALA A 14 15.36 32.72 -29.76
CA ALA A 14 16.00 31.42 -29.67
C ALA A 14 15.72 30.84 -28.27
N LEU A 15 15.09 29.66 -28.24
CA LEU A 15 14.97 28.84 -27.05
C LEU A 15 16.23 27.98 -26.95
N PRO A 16 17.01 28.01 -25.86
CA PRO A 16 18.15 27.11 -25.71
C PRO A 16 17.64 25.70 -25.39
N LEU A 17 17.76 24.79 -26.37
CA LEU A 17 17.67 23.35 -26.15
C LEU A 17 18.93 22.90 -25.38
N GLY A 18 18.85 22.92 -24.05
CA GLY A 18 19.78 22.21 -23.19
C GLY A 18 19.46 20.72 -23.19
N LEU A 19 20.19 19.95 -24.00
CA LEU A 19 20.21 18.49 -23.93
C LEU A 19 21.05 18.08 -22.72
N ALA A 20 20.42 17.81 -21.58
CA ALA A 20 21.05 17.06 -20.50
C ALA A 20 21.06 15.55 -20.87
N PRO A 21 22.16 14.82 -20.63
CA PRO A 21 22.20 13.38 -20.89
C PRO A 21 21.24 12.65 -19.93
N LEU A 22 20.27 11.94 -20.51
CA LEU A 22 19.35 11.07 -19.79
C LEU A 22 20.14 9.88 -19.24
N GLN A 23 20.53 9.90 -17.96
CA GLN A 23 20.99 8.71 -17.26
C GLN A 23 19.76 7.86 -16.93
N LEU A 24 19.52 6.84 -17.75
CA LEU A 24 18.48 5.84 -17.54
C LEU A 24 18.94 4.88 -16.43
N THR A 25 18.68 5.22 -15.17
CA THR A 25 18.76 4.21 -14.10
C THR A 25 17.52 3.32 -14.23
N ALA A 26 17.75 2.01 -14.35
CA ALA A 26 16.66 1.04 -14.41
C ALA A 26 15.85 1.11 -13.12
N ALA A 27 14.56 1.47 -13.24
CA ALA A 27 13.61 1.33 -12.14
C ALA A 27 13.51 -0.16 -11.75
N PRO A 28 13.39 -0.49 -10.45
CA PRO A 28 13.15 -1.87 -10.03
C PRO A 28 11.88 -2.39 -10.71
N ALA A 29 11.91 -3.65 -11.12
CA ALA A 29 10.79 -4.31 -11.79
C ALA A 29 9.52 -4.17 -10.94
N ALA A 30 8.50 -3.54 -11.52
CA ALA A 30 7.18 -3.48 -10.92
C ALA A 30 6.72 -4.91 -10.66
N THR A 31 6.45 -5.22 -9.39
CA THR A 31 5.70 -6.41 -9.01
C THR A 31 4.42 -6.43 -9.82
N ASP A 32 4.01 -7.59 -10.32
CA ASP A 32 2.69 -7.76 -10.91
C ASP A 32 1.64 -7.66 -9.79
N ASP A 33 1.25 -6.44 -9.43
CA ASP A 33 0.09 -6.19 -8.58
C ASP A 33 -1.18 -6.51 -9.38
N GLY A 34 -1.51 -7.81 -9.38
CA GLY A 34 -2.76 -8.36 -9.90
C GLY A 34 -3.96 -7.51 -9.45
N PHE A 35 -4.94 -7.38 -10.36
CA PHE A 35 -6.15 -6.56 -10.27
C PHE A 35 -6.36 -5.83 -8.92
N ASN A 36 -5.69 -4.70 -8.76
CA ASN A 36 -5.74 -3.94 -7.53
C ASN A 36 -7.05 -3.13 -7.49
N GLY A 37 -8.13 -3.77 -7.04
CA GLY A 37 -9.48 -3.22 -7.00
C GLY A 37 -9.57 -1.84 -6.32
N TRP A 38 -8.64 -1.56 -5.40
CA TRP A 38 -8.49 -0.26 -4.74
C TRP A 38 -8.06 0.86 -5.69
N ARG A 39 -7.16 0.59 -6.64
CA ARG A 39 -6.76 1.58 -7.66
C ARG A 39 -7.96 1.99 -8.51
N TRP A 40 -8.80 1.03 -8.89
CA TRP A 40 -10.02 1.29 -9.65
C TRP A 40 -11.08 2.02 -8.83
N LEU A 41 -11.24 1.69 -7.54
CA LEU A 41 -12.13 2.43 -6.63
C LEU A 41 -11.74 3.92 -6.55
N ILE A 42 -10.44 4.21 -6.36
CA ILE A 42 -9.93 5.59 -6.28
C ILE A 42 -10.14 6.32 -7.62
N ILE A 43 -9.91 5.65 -8.75
CA ILE A 43 -10.16 6.23 -10.08
C ILE A 43 -11.66 6.56 -10.24
N ILE A 44 -12.56 5.68 -9.82
CA ILE A 44 -14.01 5.90 -9.90
C ILE A 44 -14.43 7.10 -9.01
N LEU A 45 -13.93 7.17 -7.77
CA LEU A 45 -14.19 8.29 -6.88
C LEU A 45 -13.66 9.62 -7.45
N ALA A 46 -12.45 9.62 -8.01
CA ALA A 46 -11.87 10.78 -8.67
C ALA A 46 -12.71 11.26 -9.87
N VAL A 47 -13.27 10.34 -10.66
CA VAL A 47 -14.17 10.68 -11.77
C VAL A 47 -15.50 11.27 -11.27
N ILE A 48 -16.08 10.72 -10.20
CA ILE A 48 -17.29 11.26 -9.56
C ILE A 48 -17.03 12.68 -9.03
N PHE A 49 -15.89 12.88 -8.38
CA PHE A 49 -15.48 14.17 -7.84
C PHE A 49 -15.23 15.19 -8.96
N ALA A 50 -14.55 14.80 -10.04
CA ALA A 50 -14.35 15.64 -11.23
C ALA A 50 -15.68 16.03 -11.89
N TYR A 51 -16.65 15.12 -11.95
CA TYR A 51 -18.00 15.41 -12.42
C TYR A 51 -18.71 16.41 -11.53
N PHE A 52 -18.60 16.28 -10.20
CA PHE A 52 -19.20 17.21 -9.25
C PHE A 52 -18.58 18.62 -9.37
N ILE A 53 -17.26 18.71 -9.47
CA ILE A 53 -16.54 19.97 -9.74
C ILE A 53 -16.97 20.57 -11.08
N TYR A 54 -17.10 19.76 -12.14
CA TYR A 54 -17.60 20.22 -13.44
C TYR A 54 -19.03 20.77 -13.35
N LYS A 55 -19.92 20.12 -12.58
CA LYS A 55 -21.29 20.61 -12.38
C LYS A 55 -21.31 21.90 -11.56
N LEU A 56 -20.52 21.99 -10.50
CA LEU A 56 -20.37 23.21 -9.71
C LEU A 56 -19.81 24.37 -10.53
N THR A 57 -18.75 24.14 -11.30
CA THR A 57 -18.14 25.18 -12.16
C THR A 57 -19.09 25.62 -13.27
N THR A 58 -19.85 24.73 -13.88
CA THR A 58 -20.86 25.10 -14.90
C THR A 58 -22.05 25.85 -14.29
N MET A 59 -22.50 25.49 -13.08
CA MET A 59 -23.56 26.20 -12.36
C MET A 59 -23.08 27.58 -11.87
N ALA A 60 -21.90 27.65 -11.26
CA ALA A 60 -21.27 28.90 -10.85
C ALA A 60 -21.01 29.81 -12.05
N ARG A 61 -20.57 29.27 -13.20
CA ARG A 61 -20.43 30.01 -14.46
C ARG A 61 -21.76 30.56 -14.95
N LYS A 62 -22.86 29.79 -14.90
CA LYS A 62 -24.18 30.29 -15.29
C LYS A 62 -24.65 31.44 -14.38
N SER A 63 -24.46 31.33 -13.07
CA SER A 63 -24.79 32.38 -12.10
C SER A 63 -23.88 33.60 -12.19
N TYR A 64 -22.58 33.41 -12.45
CA TYR A 64 -21.61 34.49 -12.62
C TYR A 64 -21.79 35.19 -13.97
N VAL A 65 -22.07 34.45 -15.05
CA VAL A 65 -22.37 35.02 -16.37
C VAL A 65 -23.70 35.78 -16.35
N SER A 66 -24.73 35.33 -15.61
CA SER A 66 -25.96 36.10 -15.45
C SER A 66 -25.73 37.40 -14.69
N LYS A 67 -24.95 37.37 -13.58
CA LYS A 67 -24.55 38.56 -12.82
C LYS A 67 -23.62 39.49 -13.61
N ALA A 68 -22.65 38.96 -14.34
CA ALA A 68 -21.73 39.71 -15.20
C ALA A 68 -22.44 40.31 -16.41
N ARG A 69 -23.44 39.64 -16.99
CA ARG A 69 -24.28 40.20 -18.07
C ARG A 69 -25.14 41.36 -17.56
N ARG A 70 -25.63 41.30 -16.31
CA ARG A 70 -26.30 42.43 -15.63
C ARG A 70 -25.32 43.58 -15.34
N ALA A 71 -24.12 43.26 -14.83
CA ALA A 71 -23.07 44.25 -14.57
C ALA A 71 -22.59 44.91 -15.86
N MET A 72 -22.43 44.16 -16.95
CA MET A 72 -22.10 44.68 -18.29
C MET A 72 -23.25 45.50 -18.89
N ARG A 73 -24.52 45.13 -18.70
CA ARG A 73 -25.67 45.99 -19.08
C ARG A 73 -25.70 47.30 -18.31
N LYS A 74 -25.25 47.30 -17.04
CA LYS A 74 -25.14 48.51 -16.20
C LYS A 74 -23.89 49.34 -16.54
N ALA A 75 -22.78 48.67 -16.88
CA ALA A 75 -21.49 49.27 -17.24
C ALA A 75 -21.41 49.74 -18.70
N ALA A 76 -22.29 49.26 -19.59
CA ALA A 76 -22.43 49.80 -20.94
C ALA A 76 -22.84 51.29 -20.96
N ASN A 77 -23.16 51.86 -19.79
CA ASN A 77 -23.45 53.28 -19.60
C ASN A 77 -22.39 54.04 -18.76
N ASP A 78 -21.26 53.41 -18.40
CA ASP A 78 -20.18 54.09 -17.65
C ASP A 78 -18.79 53.49 -17.96
N SER A 79 -17.89 54.29 -18.54
CA SER A 79 -16.65 53.82 -19.18
C SER A 79 -15.58 53.29 -18.21
N LYS A 80 -15.74 53.52 -16.90
CA LYS A 80 -14.74 53.16 -15.87
C LYS A 80 -14.75 51.67 -15.50
N THR A 81 -15.83 50.94 -15.79
CA THR A 81 -15.98 49.53 -15.37
C THR A 81 -15.29 48.54 -16.30
N LEU A 82 -15.01 48.92 -17.55
CA LEU A 82 -14.33 48.05 -18.54
C LEU A 82 -12.83 47.87 -18.23
N ILE A 83 -12.18 48.87 -17.62
CA ILE A 83 -10.75 48.82 -17.28
C ILE A 83 -10.50 47.92 -16.06
N ALA A 84 -11.41 47.92 -15.08
CA ALA A 84 -11.31 47.08 -13.89
C ALA A 84 -11.47 45.57 -14.20
N LEU A 85 -12.30 45.22 -15.19
CA LEU A 85 -12.51 43.83 -15.61
C LEU A 85 -11.29 43.25 -16.36
N PHE A 86 -10.55 44.08 -17.09
CA PHE A 86 -9.32 43.68 -17.78
C PHE A 86 -8.18 43.35 -16.80
N PHE A 87 -8.04 44.11 -15.71
CA PHE A 87 -7.02 43.88 -14.68
C PHE A 87 -7.25 42.61 -13.84
N ILE A 88 -8.51 42.24 -13.60
CA ILE A 88 -8.86 41.03 -12.86
C ILE A 88 -8.62 39.76 -13.70
N SER A 89 -8.84 39.84 -15.02
CA SER A 89 -8.52 38.71 -15.93
C SER A 89 -7.02 38.48 -16.12
N PHE A 90 -6.18 39.52 -15.95
CA PHE A 90 -4.72 39.41 -16.12
C PHE A 90 -4.02 38.76 -14.91
N GLN A 91 -4.60 38.88 -13.70
CA GLN A 91 -4.07 38.26 -12.48
C GLN A 91 -4.28 36.73 -12.41
N PHE A 92 -5.24 36.19 -13.15
CA PHE A 92 -5.54 34.75 -13.14
C PHE A 92 -4.65 33.94 -14.12
N LEU A 93 -3.84 34.61 -14.94
CA LEU A 93 -2.93 33.99 -15.92
C LEU A 93 -1.50 33.78 -15.41
N LEU A 94 -1.17 34.18 -14.17
CA LEU A 94 0.20 34.25 -13.65
C LEU A 94 0.51 33.37 -12.42
N THR A 95 -0.39 32.48 -11.99
CA THR A 95 -0.05 31.54 -10.90
C THR A 95 0.62 30.29 -11.46
N GLY A 96 1.95 30.31 -11.41
CA GLY A 96 2.81 29.19 -11.73
C GLY A 96 2.59 27.99 -10.80
N VAL A 97 2.70 26.82 -11.42
CA VAL A 97 2.77 25.49 -10.81
C VAL A 97 3.89 25.49 -9.76
N TYR A 98 3.54 25.31 -8.48
CA TYR A 98 4.49 24.88 -7.46
C TYR A 98 4.56 23.35 -7.51
N ALA A 99 5.64 22.82 -8.07
CA ALA A 99 6.06 21.45 -7.88
C ALA A 99 6.83 21.38 -6.54
N GLN A 100 6.42 20.50 -5.64
CA GLN A 100 7.16 20.20 -4.42
C GLN A 100 7.72 18.78 -4.55
N GLU A 101 9.04 18.69 -4.69
CA GLU A 101 9.77 17.44 -4.52
C GLU A 101 9.84 17.11 -3.02
N THR A 102 9.60 15.85 -2.65
CA THR A 102 9.84 15.35 -1.30
C THR A 102 11.02 14.40 -1.32
N GLU A 103 12.08 14.78 -0.60
CA GLU A 103 13.26 13.98 -0.32
C GLU A 103 12.94 12.74 0.52
N THR A 104 13.73 11.70 0.29
CA THR A 104 13.86 10.48 1.07
C THR A 104 14.48 10.73 2.45
N ALA A 105 13.95 10.07 3.50
CA ALA A 105 14.69 9.79 4.73
C ALA A 105 14.31 8.42 5.30
N ALA A 106 15.32 7.72 5.81
CA ALA A 106 15.32 6.31 6.18
C ALA A 106 14.99 6.04 7.67
N ALA A 107 14.51 4.81 7.89
CA ALA A 107 14.72 3.88 9.02
C ALA A 107 14.27 4.24 10.44
N GLY A 108 13.40 3.35 10.98
CA GLY A 108 13.58 2.73 12.30
C GLY A 108 12.67 3.22 13.41
N ALA A 109 11.54 2.53 13.64
CA ALA A 109 10.92 2.44 14.97
C ALA A 109 10.02 1.20 15.07
N GLU A 110 10.24 0.42 16.12
CA GLU A 110 9.46 -0.76 16.51
C GLU A 110 8.00 -0.36 16.80
N THR A 111 7.04 -1.15 16.34
CA THR A 111 5.61 -0.83 16.44
C THR A 111 4.87 -1.85 17.28
N GLU A 112 4.28 -1.38 18.38
CA GLU A 112 3.24 -2.11 19.11
C GLU A 112 2.03 -2.32 18.20
N VAL A 113 1.58 -3.57 18.12
CA VAL A 113 0.50 -3.99 17.22
C VAL A 113 -0.85 -3.64 17.84
N SER A 114 -1.42 -2.50 17.41
CA SER A 114 -2.80 -2.12 17.68
C SER A 114 -3.73 -2.73 16.63
N ALA A 115 -4.99 -3.01 16.94
CA ALA A 115 -5.97 -3.52 15.96
C ALA A 115 -6.10 -2.61 14.70
N LEU A 116 -5.71 -1.33 14.83
CA LEU A 116 -5.62 -0.38 13.73
C LEU A 116 -4.51 -0.70 12.71
N SER A 117 -3.45 -1.43 13.11
CA SER A 117 -2.31 -1.79 12.25
C SER A 117 -2.50 -3.10 11.49
N LEU A 118 -3.60 -3.82 11.70
CA LEU A 118 -3.95 -5.05 10.95
C LEU A 118 -4.48 -4.77 9.54
N VAL A 119 -4.77 -3.50 9.24
CA VAL A 119 -5.28 -3.07 7.95
C VAL A 119 -4.17 -2.28 7.24
N PRO A 120 -3.77 -2.64 6.01
CA PRO A 120 -2.79 -1.88 5.24
C PRO A 120 -3.10 -0.38 5.27
N GLY A 121 -2.09 0.46 5.48
CA GLY A 121 -2.26 1.92 5.63
C GLY A 121 -3.05 2.58 4.48
N ASP A 122 -3.02 1.97 3.30
CA ASP A 122 -3.76 2.39 2.11
C ASP A 122 -5.29 2.39 2.31
N ILE A 123 -5.82 1.49 3.14
CA ILE A 123 -7.26 1.41 3.42
C ILE A 123 -7.68 2.55 4.37
N TRP A 124 -6.86 2.89 5.36
CA TRP A 124 -7.12 4.05 6.22
C TRP A 124 -7.07 5.37 5.45
N PHE A 125 -6.11 5.49 4.52
CA PHE A 125 -6.06 6.61 3.59
C PHE A 125 -7.31 6.67 2.70
N GLY A 126 -7.78 5.54 2.17
CA GLY A 126 -9.02 5.46 1.41
C GLY A 126 -10.26 5.87 2.20
N ILE A 127 -10.40 5.41 3.45
CA ILE A 127 -11.49 5.80 4.36
C ILE A 127 -11.43 7.31 4.64
N LEU A 128 -10.23 7.86 4.89
CA LEU A 128 -10.04 9.29 5.12
C LEU A 128 -10.48 10.13 3.90
N VAL A 129 -10.09 9.72 2.69
CA VAL A 129 -10.52 10.37 1.44
C VAL A 129 -12.03 10.36 1.30
N ILE A 130 -12.68 9.21 1.53
CA ILE A 130 -14.15 9.09 1.46
C ILE A 130 -14.82 10.01 2.49
N LEU A 131 -14.30 10.08 3.72
CA LEU A 131 -14.84 10.97 4.75
C LEU A 131 -14.69 12.45 4.39
N ILE A 132 -13.56 12.84 3.80
CA ILE A 132 -13.34 14.20 3.30
C ILE A 132 -14.29 14.52 2.15
N GLU A 133 -14.49 13.59 1.21
CA GLU A 133 -15.44 13.74 0.10
C GLU A 133 -16.87 13.90 0.61
N LEU A 134 -17.31 13.06 1.55
CA LEU A 134 -18.62 13.18 2.16
C LEU A 134 -18.78 14.52 2.88
N ALA A 135 -17.78 14.95 3.66
CA ALA A 135 -17.81 16.24 4.34
C ALA A 135 -17.89 17.42 3.35
N LEU A 136 -17.14 17.36 2.23
CA LEU A 136 -17.22 18.34 1.15
C LEU A 136 -18.61 18.35 0.50
N ILE A 137 -19.20 17.19 0.23
CA ILE A 137 -20.57 17.09 -0.31
C ILE A 137 -21.55 17.75 0.66
N PHE A 138 -21.54 17.38 1.95
CA PHE A 138 -22.43 17.96 2.95
C PHE A 138 -22.24 19.47 3.11
N TYR A 139 -21.02 19.98 2.97
CA TYR A 139 -20.73 21.42 2.99
C TYR A 139 -21.25 22.14 1.73
N LEU A 140 -21.18 21.51 0.56
CA LEU A 140 -21.56 22.10 -0.72
C LEU A 140 -23.08 22.05 -0.97
N LEU A 141 -23.79 21.03 -0.49
CA LEU A 141 -25.24 20.89 -0.62
C LEU A 141 -26.07 22.13 -0.20
N PRO A 142 -25.84 22.79 0.97
CA PRO A 142 -26.59 23.99 1.34
C PRO A 142 -26.28 25.19 0.43
N ILE A 143 -25.05 25.31 -0.06
CA ILE A 143 -24.64 26.36 -0.99
C ILE A 143 -25.35 26.17 -2.34
N GLU A 144 -25.37 24.94 -2.85
CA GLU A 144 -26.11 24.59 -4.06
C GLU A 144 -27.61 24.85 -3.92
N LYS A 145 -28.22 24.46 -2.79
CA LYS A 145 -29.63 24.73 -2.50
C LYS A 145 -29.94 26.23 -2.52
N LYS A 146 -29.07 27.05 -1.92
CA LYS A 146 -29.22 28.51 -1.92
C LYS A 146 -29.13 29.09 -3.32
N LEU A 147 -28.11 28.71 -4.09
CA LEU A 147 -27.90 29.18 -5.46
C LEU A 147 -29.02 28.73 -6.41
N PHE A 148 -29.52 27.50 -6.26
CA PHE A 148 -30.63 26.99 -7.05
C PHE A 148 -31.90 27.81 -6.78
N ASN A 149 -32.23 28.05 -5.51
CA ASN A 149 -33.39 28.86 -5.13
C ASN A 149 -33.29 30.31 -5.60
N GLU A 150 -32.11 30.93 -5.54
CA GLU A 150 -31.88 32.28 -6.05
C GLU A 150 -32.05 32.33 -7.58
N ASN A 151 -31.47 31.38 -8.31
CA ASN A 151 -31.63 31.28 -9.78
C ASN A 151 -33.08 30.98 -10.18
N GLU A 152 -33.81 30.16 -9.41
CA GLU A 152 -35.24 29.85 -9.63
C GLU A 152 -36.10 31.11 -9.48
N LYS A 153 -35.85 31.91 -8.44
CA LYS A 153 -36.51 33.20 -8.23
C LYS A 153 -36.22 34.18 -9.36
N GLU A 154 -34.96 34.30 -9.78
CA GLU A 154 -34.58 35.19 -10.88
C GLU A 154 -35.24 34.78 -12.21
N ALA A 155 -35.26 33.49 -12.53
CA ALA A 155 -35.88 32.98 -13.73
C ALA A 155 -37.41 33.16 -13.72
N ALA A 156 -38.04 33.05 -12.55
CA ALA A 156 -39.47 33.32 -12.36
C ALA A 156 -39.80 34.81 -12.56
N GLU A 157 -38.95 35.73 -12.08
CA GLU A 157 -39.12 37.17 -12.29
C GLU A 157 -38.93 37.57 -13.77
N GLU A 158 -37.95 36.98 -14.46
CA GLU A 158 -37.71 37.23 -15.90
C GLU A 158 -38.87 36.72 -16.76
N ALA A 159 -39.38 35.51 -16.48
CA ALA A 159 -40.56 34.96 -17.15
C ALA A 159 -41.80 35.85 -16.92
N LYS A 160 -42.00 36.33 -15.68
CA LYS A 160 -43.06 37.29 -15.35
C LYS A 160 -42.92 38.60 -16.11
N ALA A 161 -41.70 39.12 -16.26
CA ALA A 161 -41.44 40.35 -17.03
C ALA A 161 -41.70 40.18 -18.54
N LEU A 162 -41.54 38.95 -19.06
CA LEU A 162 -41.79 38.60 -20.46
C LEU A 162 -43.25 38.14 -20.73
N GLY A 163 -44.10 38.07 -19.70
CA GLY A 163 -45.47 37.60 -19.82
C GLY A 163 -45.61 36.11 -20.11
N VAL A 164 -44.55 35.32 -19.88
CA VAL A 164 -44.53 33.87 -20.10
C VAL A 164 -44.64 33.14 -18.77
N ALA A 165 -45.40 32.05 -18.73
CA ALA A 165 -45.53 31.23 -17.52
C ALA A 165 -44.19 30.55 -17.17
N TYR A 166 -43.72 30.70 -15.92
CA TYR A 166 -42.52 30.04 -15.42
C TYR A 166 -42.82 28.60 -15.00
N VAL A 167 -42.06 27.63 -15.53
CA VAL A 167 -42.13 26.22 -15.11
C VAL A 167 -40.84 25.87 -14.35
N PRO A 168 -40.91 25.60 -13.03
CA PRO A 168 -39.73 25.27 -12.25
C PRO A 168 -39.16 23.90 -12.63
N ASN A 169 -37.84 23.82 -12.81
CA ASN A 169 -37.13 22.57 -13.08
C ASN A 169 -36.86 21.77 -11.78
N LYS A 170 -37.87 21.62 -10.91
CA LYS A 170 -37.88 20.66 -9.78
C LYS A 170 -38.10 19.21 -10.23
N ILE A 171 -38.20 19.02 -11.54
CA ILE A 171 -38.75 17.84 -12.18
C ILE A 171 -37.80 16.64 -12.06
N TRP A 172 -36.49 16.84 -12.09
CA TRP A 172 -35.55 15.71 -12.04
C TRP A 172 -35.48 15.04 -10.67
N TRP A 173 -35.19 15.76 -9.59
CA TRP A 173 -35.13 15.17 -8.24
C TRP A 173 -36.48 14.63 -7.76
N LYS A 174 -37.61 15.30 -8.06
CA LYS A 174 -38.94 14.75 -7.76
C LYS A 174 -39.23 13.46 -8.52
N ARG A 175 -38.84 13.35 -9.79
CA ARG A 175 -38.98 12.10 -10.55
C ARG A 175 -38.13 10.98 -9.99
N VAL A 176 -36.92 11.30 -9.56
CA VAL A 176 -36.03 10.33 -8.90
C VAL A 176 -36.64 9.88 -7.57
N ILE A 177 -36.98 10.81 -6.68
CA ILE A 177 -37.58 10.51 -5.36
C ILE A 177 -38.93 9.77 -5.49
N ASN A 178 -39.77 10.15 -6.45
CA ASN A 178 -41.03 9.43 -6.72
C ASN A 178 -40.77 8.04 -7.32
N ALA A 179 -39.72 7.85 -8.12
CA ALA A 179 -39.29 6.52 -8.58
C ALA A 179 -38.71 5.66 -7.44
N PHE A 180 -38.25 6.29 -6.36
CA PHE A 180 -37.89 5.63 -5.09
C PHE A 180 -39.10 5.37 -4.16
N GLY A 181 -40.31 5.80 -4.54
CA GLY A 181 -41.56 5.50 -3.85
C GLY A 181 -41.78 6.25 -2.54
N ALA A 182 -41.24 7.47 -2.41
CA ALA A 182 -41.08 8.10 -1.10
C ALA A 182 -42.38 8.60 -0.44
N ASP A 183 -43.43 9.01 -1.18
CA ASP A 183 -44.61 9.62 -0.56
C ASP A 183 -45.92 9.27 -1.30
N ASN A 184 -46.90 8.73 -0.57
CA ASN A 184 -48.30 8.66 -1.00
C ASN A 184 -49.04 9.95 -0.61
N THR A 185 -49.90 10.45 -1.48
CA THR A 185 -50.83 11.54 -1.14
C THR A 185 -51.95 11.05 -0.21
N ALA A 186 -52.63 11.96 0.50
CA ALA A 186 -53.72 11.59 1.42
C ALA A 186 -54.87 10.80 0.72
N GLU A 187 -55.20 11.16 -0.53
CA GLU A 187 -56.18 10.41 -1.33
C GLU A 187 -55.68 9.03 -1.77
N GLU A 188 -54.37 8.87 -1.95
CA GLU A 188 -53.77 7.56 -2.26
C GLU A 188 -53.70 6.68 -1.02
N ILE A 189 -53.42 7.25 0.15
CA ILE A 189 -53.44 6.53 1.43
C ILE A 189 -54.83 5.93 1.68
N GLU A 190 -55.91 6.68 1.48
CA GLU A 190 -57.28 6.17 1.65
C GLU A 190 -57.63 5.05 0.66
N LYS A 191 -57.12 5.13 -0.58
CA LYS A 191 -57.34 4.10 -1.62
C LYS A 191 -56.53 2.83 -1.40
N LEU A 192 -55.38 2.96 -0.76
CA LEU A 192 -54.43 1.86 -0.49
C LEU A 192 -54.64 1.25 0.89
N ASP A 193 -55.47 1.85 1.74
CA ASP A 193 -55.81 1.32 3.06
C ASP A 193 -56.57 0.00 2.92
N LEU A 194 -56.08 -1.04 3.60
CA LEU A 194 -56.70 -2.36 3.64
C LEU A 194 -57.93 -2.40 4.58
N HIS A 195 -58.29 -1.28 5.21
CA HIS A 195 -59.45 -1.10 6.09
C HIS A 195 -59.50 -2.05 7.29
N HIS A 196 -58.35 -2.64 7.64
CA HIS A 196 -58.15 -3.40 8.85
C HIS A 196 -57.18 -2.62 9.74
N ASP A 197 -57.63 -2.36 10.97
CA ASP A 197 -56.88 -1.65 11.99
C ASP A 197 -56.52 -2.63 13.11
N TYR A 198 -55.22 -2.70 13.42
CA TYR A 198 -54.68 -3.40 14.58
C TYR A 198 -54.03 -2.39 15.52
N ASP A 199 -54.67 -2.13 16.66
CA ASP A 199 -54.16 -1.24 17.71
C ASP A 199 -53.84 0.19 17.24
N GLY A 200 -54.70 0.74 16.36
CA GLY A 200 -54.55 2.08 15.79
C GLY A 200 -53.57 2.15 14.61
N ILE A 201 -53.10 1.00 14.10
CA ILE A 201 -52.19 0.89 12.96
C ILE A 201 -52.94 0.23 11.80
N SER A 202 -53.08 0.96 10.69
CA SER A 202 -53.59 0.43 9.43
C SER A 202 -52.46 0.15 8.43
N GLU A 203 -52.66 -0.86 7.60
CA GLU A 203 -51.70 -1.30 6.59
C GLU A 203 -52.09 -0.77 5.20
N LEU A 204 -51.10 -0.26 4.46
CA LEU A 204 -51.26 0.20 3.09
C LEU A 204 -50.78 -0.85 2.09
N ASP A 205 -51.58 -1.14 1.05
CA ASP A 205 -51.23 -2.03 -0.06
C ASP A 205 -50.31 -1.34 -1.08
N ASN A 206 -49.13 -0.91 -0.61
CA ASN A 206 -48.13 -0.25 -1.43
C ASN A 206 -47.39 -1.25 -2.31
N SER A 207 -47.23 -0.91 -3.59
CA SER A 207 -46.27 -1.61 -4.44
C SER A 207 -44.84 -1.41 -3.93
N ILE A 208 -44.06 -2.50 -3.93
CA ILE A 208 -42.67 -2.49 -3.46
C ILE A 208 -41.85 -1.49 -4.30
N PRO A 209 -41.00 -0.65 -3.68
CA PRO A 209 -40.20 0.32 -4.40
C PRO A 209 -39.35 -0.33 -5.50
N ALA A 210 -39.36 0.25 -6.70
CA ALA A 210 -38.70 -0.34 -7.86
C ALA A 210 -37.20 -0.59 -7.63
N TRP A 211 -36.50 0.31 -6.93
CA TRP A 211 -35.09 0.13 -6.59
C TRP A 211 -34.86 -1.08 -5.70
N TRP A 212 -35.78 -1.40 -4.79
CA TRP A 212 -35.69 -2.55 -3.89
C TRP A 212 -35.88 -3.84 -4.68
N THR A 213 -36.84 -3.87 -5.61
CA THR A 213 -37.05 -4.98 -6.53
C THR A 213 -35.82 -5.22 -7.42
N TRP A 214 -35.20 -4.16 -7.96
CA TRP A 214 -33.98 -4.28 -8.75
C TRP A 214 -32.77 -4.70 -7.93
N ALA A 215 -32.63 -4.19 -6.69
CA ALA A 215 -31.58 -4.60 -5.78
C ALA A 215 -31.72 -6.09 -5.43
N PHE A 216 -32.93 -6.53 -5.08
CA PHE A 216 -33.24 -7.92 -4.81
C PHE A 216 -32.94 -8.82 -6.02
N ALA A 217 -33.41 -8.45 -7.21
CA ALA A 217 -33.08 -9.16 -8.45
C ALA A 217 -31.56 -9.20 -8.71
N GLY A 218 -30.85 -8.10 -8.41
CA GLY A 218 -29.39 -8.02 -8.50
C GLY A 218 -28.69 -9.02 -7.59
N THR A 219 -29.17 -9.21 -6.35
CA THR A 219 -28.60 -10.22 -5.44
C THR A 219 -28.76 -11.65 -5.98
N ILE A 220 -29.88 -11.94 -6.64
CA ILE A 220 -30.14 -13.24 -7.27
C ILE A 220 -29.15 -13.46 -8.43
N VAL A 221 -28.98 -12.47 -9.30
CA VAL A 221 -28.02 -12.54 -10.41
C VAL A 221 -26.59 -12.73 -9.88
N PHE A 222 -26.20 -11.96 -8.86
CA PHE A 222 -24.90 -12.10 -8.22
C PHE A 222 -24.69 -13.51 -7.65
N ALA A 223 -25.68 -14.05 -6.95
CA ALA A 223 -25.62 -15.41 -6.40
C ALA A 223 -25.44 -16.47 -7.50
N ILE A 224 -26.15 -16.35 -8.62
CA ILE A 224 -26.00 -17.26 -9.77
C ILE A 224 -24.59 -17.16 -10.36
N VAL A 225 -24.08 -15.96 -10.58
CA VAL A 225 -22.71 -15.75 -11.09
C VAL A 225 -21.67 -16.30 -10.13
N TYR A 226 -21.83 -16.07 -8.83
CA TYR A 226 -20.95 -16.57 -7.79
C TYR A 226 -20.93 -18.10 -7.77
N LEU A 227 -22.10 -18.75 -7.83
CA LEU A 227 -22.22 -20.19 -7.90
C LEU A 227 -21.52 -20.77 -9.14
N ILE A 228 -21.78 -20.18 -10.31
CA ILE A 228 -21.11 -20.61 -11.55
C ILE A 228 -19.59 -20.44 -11.43
N ARG A 229 -19.14 -19.30 -10.92
CA ARG A 229 -17.71 -18.95 -10.88
C ARG A 229 -16.92 -19.80 -9.88
N PHE A 230 -17.43 -20.00 -8.67
CA PHE A 230 -16.71 -20.69 -7.60
C PHE A 230 -16.97 -22.20 -7.58
N PHE A 231 -18.19 -22.65 -7.91
CA PHE A 231 -18.56 -24.06 -7.76
C PHE A 231 -18.64 -24.83 -9.08
N ILE A 232 -19.02 -24.20 -10.19
CA ILE A 232 -19.24 -24.92 -11.47
C ILE A 232 -17.99 -24.87 -12.35
N THR A 233 -17.44 -23.68 -12.59
CA THR A 233 -16.33 -23.51 -13.55
C THR A 233 -14.97 -23.95 -13.01
N GLY A 234 -14.82 -24.09 -11.69
CA GLY A 234 -13.58 -24.57 -11.04
C GLY A 234 -12.34 -23.71 -11.28
N GLY A 235 -12.49 -22.53 -11.89
CA GLY A 235 -11.38 -21.69 -12.34
C GLY A 235 -10.82 -20.76 -11.26
N ILE A 236 -11.18 -20.94 -9.99
CA ILE A 236 -10.56 -20.29 -8.82
C ILE A 236 -10.27 -21.39 -7.81
N PRO A 237 -9.08 -21.42 -7.19
CA PRO A 237 -8.83 -22.30 -6.06
C PRO A 237 -9.85 -22.06 -4.94
N ASP A 238 -10.35 -23.13 -4.33
CA ASP A 238 -11.11 -23.04 -3.09
C ASP A 238 -10.19 -22.57 -1.94
N GLN A 239 -10.78 -22.23 -0.79
CA GLN A 239 -10.03 -21.72 0.37
C GLN A 239 -8.90 -22.67 0.82
N VAL A 240 -9.08 -23.99 0.66
CA VAL A 240 -8.07 -24.99 1.05
C VAL A 240 -6.90 -24.98 0.06
N LYS A 241 -7.20 -24.91 -1.24
CA LYS A 241 -6.19 -24.81 -2.29
C LYS A 241 -5.45 -23.48 -2.24
N GLU A 242 -6.14 -22.38 -1.96
CA GLU A 242 -5.52 -21.07 -1.78
C GLU A 242 -4.57 -21.09 -0.58
N LEU A 243 -5.00 -21.66 0.56
CA LEU A 243 -4.13 -21.85 1.71
C LEU A 243 -2.90 -22.71 1.38
N ALA A 244 -3.10 -23.84 0.69
CA ALA A 244 -2.00 -24.71 0.29
C ALA A 244 -1.03 -24.01 -0.68
N GLN A 245 -1.54 -23.18 -1.60
CA GLN A 245 -0.72 -22.37 -2.50
C GLN A 245 0.07 -21.29 -1.74
N ALA A 246 -0.58 -20.61 -0.79
CA ALA A 246 0.06 -19.61 0.06
C ALA A 246 1.17 -20.24 0.92
N GLN A 247 0.88 -21.39 1.56
CA GLN A 247 1.88 -22.13 2.33
C GLN A 247 3.07 -22.56 1.47
N LYS A 248 2.82 -23.11 0.28
CA LYS A 248 3.88 -23.49 -0.66
C LYS A 248 4.72 -22.29 -1.09
N LEU A 249 4.08 -21.14 -1.33
CA LEU A 249 4.79 -19.91 -1.68
C LEU A 249 5.67 -19.43 -0.52
N GLU A 250 5.17 -19.49 0.71
CA GLU A 250 5.95 -19.16 1.89
C GLU A 250 7.08 -20.16 2.11
N GLU A 251 6.88 -21.47 1.89
CA GLU A 251 7.95 -22.46 1.93
C GLU A 251 9.07 -22.12 0.94
N ILE A 252 8.73 -21.74 -0.29
CA ILE A 252 9.71 -21.30 -1.30
C ILE A 252 10.42 -20.01 -0.86
N ARG A 253 9.70 -19.04 -0.28
CA ARG A 253 10.29 -17.79 0.23
C ARG A 253 11.21 -18.05 1.40
N MET A 254 10.82 -18.96 2.30
CA MET A 254 11.64 -19.38 3.42
C MET A 254 12.88 -20.10 2.91
N GLU A 255 12.75 -21.05 1.98
CA GLU A 255 13.89 -21.74 1.36
C GLU A 255 14.84 -20.75 0.68
N GLU A 256 14.32 -19.77 -0.05
CA GLU A 256 15.12 -18.70 -0.66
C GLU A 256 15.81 -17.81 0.38
N TYR A 257 15.10 -17.46 1.45
CA TYR A 257 15.66 -16.74 2.58
C TYR A 257 16.79 -17.55 3.22
N LEU A 258 16.61 -18.84 3.46
CA LEU A 258 17.62 -19.72 4.05
C LEU A 258 18.84 -19.89 3.13
N ARG A 259 18.63 -19.94 1.81
CA ARG A 259 19.69 -19.99 0.79
C ARG A 259 20.50 -18.69 0.74
N THR A 260 19.84 -17.56 0.90
CA THR A 260 20.45 -16.22 0.78
C THR A 260 21.04 -15.73 2.10
N ALA A 261 20.44 -16.12 3.23
CA ALA A 261 20.94 -15.91 4.58
C ALA A 261 22.03 -16.95 4.91
N GLY A 262 23.08 -16.99 4.08
CA GLY A 262 24.37 -17.60 4.43
C GLY A 262 24.35 -19.00 5.05
N GLY A 263 23.39 -19.86 4.68
CA GLY A 263 23.27 -21.24 5.16
C GLY A 263 23.06 -21.34 6.67
N LEU A 264 21.96 -21.93 7.12
CA LEU A 264 21.81 -22.34 8.51
C LEU A 264 22.85 -23.42 8.82
N ILE A 265 24.09 -23.04 9.13
CA ILE A 265 25.13 -24.01 9.43
C ILE A 265 24.74 -24.68 10.76
N ASP A 266 24.53 -25.98 10.72
CA ASP A 266 24.19 -26.79 11.86
C ASP A 266 25.11 -28.03 11.94
N GLU A 267 24.94 -28.81 12.99
CA GLU A 267 25.71 -30.03 13.22
C GLU A 267 25.58 -31.08 12.10
N ASN A 268 24.60 -30.95 11.19
CA ASN A 268 24.37 -31.91 10.12
C ASN A 268 24.96 -31.46 8.78
N ASN A 269 25.09 -30.15 8.56
CA ASN A 269 25.54 -29.60 7.27
C ASN A 269 26.88 -28.84 7.32
N VAL A 270 27.46 -28.65 8.51
CA VAL A 270 28.75 -27.97 8.65
C VAL A 270 29.84 -28.71 7.87
N THR A 271 30.60 -27.95 7.10
CA THR A 271 31.77 -28.43 6.37
C THR A 271 33.01 -27.63 6.77
N MET A 272 34.19 -28.15 6.44
CA MET A 272 35.44 -27.42 6.64
C MET A 272 35.41 -26.09 5.87
N GLN A 273 35.64 -25.00 6.59
CA GLN A 273 35.75 -23.66 6.02
C GLN A 273 37.05 -23.48 5.24
N ASP A 274 37.07 -22.48 4.36
CA ASP A 274 38.28 -22.07 3.63
C ASP A 274 39.34 -21.45 4.57
N GLU A 275 40.51 -21.13 4.02
CA GLU A 275 41.62 -20.53 4.80
C GLU A 275 41.21 -19.23 5.52
N ALA A 276 40.34 -18.43 4.88
CA ALA A 276 39.85 -17.19 5.45
C ALA A 276 38.91 -17.44 6.65
N GLY A 277 38.03 -18.44 6.53
CA GLY A 277 37.17 -18.92 7.62
C GLY A 277 37.97 -19.52 8.78
N ILE A 278 38.99 -20.34 8.49
CA ILE A 278 39.89 -20.90 9.51
C ILE A 278 40.65 -19.78 10.25
N ALA A 279 41.13 -18.76 9.55
CA ALA A 279 41.80 -17.62 10.17
C ALA A 279 40.87 -16.82 11.10
N LYS A 280 39.60 -16.64 10.73
CA LYS A 280 38.58 -16.06 11.63
C LYS A 280 38.31 -16.95 12.84
N GLY A 281 38.23 -18.26 12.63
CA GLY A 281 38.10 -19.26 13.69
C GLY A 281 39.24 -19.19 14.71
N LYS A 282 40.49 -19.05 14.23
CA LYS A 282 41.66 -18.84 15.09
C LYS A 282 41.51 -17.61 15.97
N ALA A 283 41.10 -16.47 15.40
CA ALA A 283 40.92 -15.23 16.14
C ALA A 283 39.79 -15.34 17.20
N LEU A 284 38.76 -16.15 16.94
CA LEU A 284 37.72 -16.47 17.93
C LEU A 284 38.24 -17.39 19.04
N PHE A 285 39.04 -18.41 18.67
CA PHE A 285 39.63 -19.35 19.62
C PHE A 285 40.57 -18.65 20.60
N GLU A 286 41.44 -17.76 20.09
CA GLU A 286 42.36 -16.94 20.89
C GLU A 286 41.65 -16.08 21.94
N LYS A 287 40.43 -15.63 21.66
CA LYS A 287 39.67 -14.79 22.58
C LYS A 287 38.90 -15.57 23.63
N ASN A 288 38.41 -16.76 23.28
CA ASN A 288 37.37 -17.44 24.06
C ASN A 288 37.75 -18.83 24.57
N CYS A 289 38.68 -19.52 23.91
CA CYS A 289 38.95 -20.95 24.15
C CYS A 289 40.30 -21.21 24.82
N ILE A 290 41.29 -20.32 24.64
CA ILE A 290 42.67 -20.53 25.13
C ILE A 290 42.77 -20.67 26.64
N ALA A 291 41.85 -20.06 27.39
CA ALA A 291 41.86 -20.11 28.85
C ALA A 291 41.71 -21.55 29.38
N CYS A 292 41.04 -22.42 28.60
CA CYS A 292 40.85 -23.81 28.97
C CYS A 292 41.69 -24.77 28.11
N HIS A 293 41.81 -24.51 26.81
CA HIS A 293 42.45 -25.42 25.85
C HIS A 293 43.89 -25.04 25.50
N GLY A 294 44.46 -23.99 26.07
CA GLY A 294 45.81 -23.55 25.77
C GLY A 294 45.92 -22.76 24.46
N THR A 295 47.05 -22.06 24.28
CA THR A 295 47.27 -21.17 23.13
C THR A 295 47.46 -21.90 21.80
N ALA A 296 48.00 -23.11 21.85
CA ALA A 296 48.19 -24.00 20.71
C ALA A 296 47.11 -25.10 20.65
N GLY A 297 46.11 -25.08 21.54
CA GLY A 297 45.14 -26.17 21.68
C GLY A 297 45.70 -27.37 22.45
N GLU A 298 46.85 -27.22 23.11
CA GLU A 298 47.57 -28.28 23.82
C GLU A 298 46.81 -28.85 25.02
N GLY A 299 45.72 -28.20 25.45
CA GLY A 299 44.95 -28.55 26.62
C GLY A 299 45.37 -27.78 27.87
N GLY A 300 44.77 -28.15 29.00
CA GLY A 300 44.98 -27.51 30.29
C GLY A 300 43.85 -27.87 31.23
N ILE A 301 42.95 -26.92 31.49
CA ILE A 301 41.66 -27.23 32.14
C ILE A 301 40.86 -28.15 31.22
N GLY A 302 40.76 -27.79 29.93
CA GLY A 302 40.14 -28.59 28.88
C GLY A 302 41.07 -29.69 28.34
N PRO A 303 40.54 -30.59 27.48
CA PRO A 303 41.32 -31.59 26.78
C PRO A 303 42.27 -30.97 25.73
N ASN A 304 43.30 -31.75 25.37
CA ASN A 304 44.15 -31.49 24.21
C ASN A 304 43.30 -31.64 22.92
N LEU A 305 43.38 -30.65 22.04
CA LEU A 305 42.64 -30.61 20.77
C LEU A 305 43.54 -30.91 19.56
N THR A 306 44.82 -31.22 19.80
CA THR A 306 45.83 -31.41 18.75
C THR A 306 46.20 -32.87 18.52
N ASP A 307 45.75 -33.79 19.37
CA ASP A 307 46.04 -35.23 19.29
C ASP A 307 44.92 -36.04 18.61
N ASP A 308 45.15 -37.34 18.43
CA ASP A 308 44.21 -38.25 17.77
C ASP A 308 43.02 -38.67 18.68
N TYR A 309 42.92 -38.21 19.92
CA TYR A 309 41.98 -38.75 20.92
C TYR A 309 40.86 -37.76 21.23
N TRP A 310 39.61 -38.23 21.13
CA TRP A 310 38.43 -37.38 21.27
C TRP A 310 37.43 -37.96 22.26
N LEU A 311 36.88 -37.10 23.12
CA LEU A 311 35.84 -37.47 24.10
C LEU A 311 34.42 -37.46 23.50
N HIS A 312 34.19 -36.62 22.48
CA HIS A 312 32.85 -36.33 21.95
C HIS A 312 32.77 -36.46 20.41
N GLY A 313 33.66 -37.25 19.82
CA GLY A 313 33.80 -37.36 18.36
C GLY A 313 34.73 -36.30 17.78
N GLY A 314 35.41 -36.65 16.69
CA GLY A 314 36.47 -35.83 16.09
C GLY A 314 36.16 -35.29 14.70
N ARG A 315 34.95 -35.47 14.14
CA ARG A 315 34.56 -34.86 12.86
C ARG A 315 34.28 -33.37 13.06
N VAL A 316 34.34 -32.58 11.99
CA VAL A 316 33.99 -31.14 12.06
C VAL A 316 32.58 -30.91 12.61
N ASN A 317 31.64 -31.79 12.26
CA ASN A 317 30.27 -31.83 12.77
C ASN A 317 30.20 -32.10 14.29
N ASP A 318 31.00 -33.04 14.79
CA ASP A 318 31.03 -33.41 16.20
C ASP A 318 31.63 -32.25 17.04
N VAL A 319 32.67 -31.61 16.52
CA VAL A 319 33.29 -30.42 17.14
C VAL A 319 32.31 -29.25 17.15
N PHE A 320 31.63 -29.00 16.03
CA PHE A 320 30.59 -27.97 15.94
C PHE A 320 29.47 -28.20 16.95
N PHE A 321 28.96 -29.43 17.05
CA PHE A 321 27.94 -29.82 18.01
C PHE A 321 28.39 -29.54 19.46
N THR A 322 29.63 -29.94 19.78
CA THR A 322 30.23 -29.73 21.10
C THR A 322 30.38 -28.24 21.43
N ILE A 323 30.74 -27.40 20.46
CA ILE A 323 30.79 -25.94 20.64
C ILE A 323 29.39 -25.37 20.85
N LYS A 324 28.42 -25.77 20.02
CA LYS A 324 27.06 -25.24 20.03
C LYS A 324 26.36 -25.52 21.36
N TYR A 325 26.36 -26.78 21.81
CA TYR A 325 25.62 -27.20 23.00
C TYR A 325 26.46 -27.21 24.28
N GLY A 326 27.78 -27.21 24.16
CA GLY A 326 28.69 -27.33 25.29
C GLY A 326 28.63 -28.71 25.95
N VAL A 327 29.40 -28.85 27.02
CA VAL A 327 29.41 -30.02 27.93
C VAL A 327 29.41 -29.49 29.37
N PRO A 328 28.28 -28.92 29.85
CA PRO A 328 28.25 -28.16 31.10
C PRO A 328 28.68 -28.97 32.31
N GLU A 329 28.39 -30.27 32.34
CA GLU A 329 28.80 -31.21 33.39
C GLU A 329 30.31 -31.43 33.44
N LYS A 330 31.05 -31.08 32.38
CA LYS A 330 32.51 -31.08 32.30
C LYS A 330 33.11 -29.67 32.27
N GLY A 331 32.30 -28.64 32.46
CA GLY A 331 32.73 -27.23 32.58
C GLY A 331 32.77 -26.44 31.27
N MET A 332 32.46 -27.04 30.11
CA MET A 332 32.36 -26.30 28.85
C MET A 332 30.94 -25.76 28.67
N LYS A 333 30.76 -24.43 28.66
CA LYS A 333 29.45 -23.81 28.43
C LYS A 333 28.97 -24.00 26.98
N SER A 334 27.66 -23.88 26.78
CA SER A 334 27.03 -23.73 25.46
C SER A 334 27.41 -22.38 24.84
N TRP A 335 27.73 -22.36 23.55
CA TRP A 335 28.07 -21.13 22.81
C TRP A 335 27.02 -20.70 21.78
N LYS A 336 25.90 -21.43 21.65
CA LYS A 336 24.82 -21.12 20.69
C LYS A 336 24.26 -19.69 20.78
N ASP A 337 24.32 -19.07 21.96
CA ASP A 337 23.78 -17.73 22.22
C ASP A 337 24.87 -16.65 22.10
N ASP A 338 26.14 -17.04 22.02
CA ASP A 338 27.31 -16.15 21.93
C ASP A 338 27.85 -16.02 20.50
N PHE A 339 27.74 -17.09 19.71
CA PHE A 339 28.27 -17.16 18.34
C PHE A 339 27.20 -17.50 17.32
N SER A 340 27.29 -16.86 16.15
CA SER A 340 26.48 -17.26 15.00
C SER A 340 26.87 -18.66 14.49
N PRO A 341 25.98 -19.36 13.78
CA PRO A 341 26.29 -20.60 13.06
C PRO A 341 27.62 -20.57 12.28
N GLU A 342 27.84 -19.52 11.51
CA GLU A 342 29.06 -19.30 10.74
C GLU A 342 30.30 -19.18 11.62
N GLN A 343 30.21 -18.46 12.74
CA GLN A 343 31.33 -18.34 13.69
C GLN A 343 31.67 -19.68 14.37
N MET A 344 30.66 -20.49 14.68
CA MET A 344 30.86 -21.84 15.21
C MET A 344 31.49 -22.77 14.17
N ALA A 345 31.10 -22.64 12.90
CA ALA A 345 31.71 -23.39 11.78
C ALA A 345 33.19 -23.03 11.58
N GLN A 346 33.51 -21.74 11.67
CA GLN A 346 34.87 -21.22 11.62
C GLN A 346 35.71 -21.75 12.80
N LEU A 347 35.17 -21.73 14.03
CA LEU A 347 35.81 -22.29 15.21
C LEU A 347 36.07 -23.80 15.08
N ALA A 348 35.07 -24.57 14.66
CA ALA A 348 35.19 -26.01 14.47
C ALA A 348 36.24 -26.35 13.40
N SER A 349 36.27 -25.58 12.31
CA SER A 349 37.28 -25.72 11.25
C SER A 349 38.69 -25.39 11.75
N PHE A 350 38.85 -24.37 12.58
CA PHE A 350 40.14 -24.04 13.18
C PHE A 350 40.62 -25.16 14.11
N VAL A 351 39.76 -25.67 15.00
CA VAL A 351 40.08 -26.80 15.89
C VAL A 351 40.51 -28.02 15.08
N LYS A 352 39.84 -28.33 13.97
CA LYS A 352 40.27 -29.39 13.06
C LYS A 352 41.59 -29.10 12.35
N SER A 353 41.89 -27.84 12.04
CA SER A 353 43.14 -27.46 11.36
C SER A 353 44.40 -27.61 12.23
N ILE A 354 44.26 -27.59 13.56
CA ILE A 354 45.39 -27.75 14.50
C ILE A 354 45.60 -29.20 14.93
N HIS A 355 44.73 -30.11 14.52
CA HIS A 355 44.89 -31.55 14.73
C HIS A 355 46.19 -32.05 14.08
N GLY A 356 46.97 -32.84 14.81
CA GLY A 356 48.27 -33.38 14.39
C GLY A 356 49.47 -32.47 14.65
N THR A 357 49.28 -31.23 15.13
CA THR A 357 50.39 -30.31 15.44
C THR A 357 51.23 -30.74 16.65
N ASN A 358 50.62 -31.48 17.59
CA ASN A 358 51.27 -32.15 18.73
C ASN A 358 52.35 -31.29 19.44
N PRO A 359 51.98 -30.18 20.09
CA PRO A 359 52.91 -29.33 20.79
C PRO A 359 53.57 -30.07 21.98
N PRO A 360 54.83 -29.76 22.32
CA PRO A 360 55.61 -30.52 23.32
C PRO A 360 55.06 -30.44 24.75
N ASN A 361 54.14 -29.52 25.03
CA ASN A 361 53.43 -29.34 26.30
C ASN A 361 51.97 -29.85 26.25
N GLY A 362 51.63 -30.73 25.30
CA GLY A 362 50.32 -31.36 25.20
C GLY A 362 49.90 -32.08 26.48
N LYS A 363 48.65 -31.88 26.89
CA LYS A 363 48.00 -32.67 27.95
C LYS A 363 47.87 -34.13 27.50
N GLU A 364 47.98 -35.05 28.44
CA GLU A 364 47.83 -36.49 28.20
C GLU A 364 46.54 -36.81 27.42
N PRO A 365 46.57 -37.76 26.46
CA PRO A 365 45.42 -38.07 25.62
C PRO A 365 44.16 -38.45 26.42
N GLN A 366 43.00 -37.94 25.98
CA GLN A 366 41.73 -38.18 26.66
C GLN A 366 40.66 -38.64 25.67
N GLY A 367 39.94 -39.72 26.03
CA GLY A 367 38.89 -40.29 25.20
C GLY A 367 39.39 -41.40 24.28
N ASP A 368 38.67 -41.62 23.20
CA ASP A 368 38.94 -42.72 22.28
C ASP A 368 39.74 -42.20 21.08
N LYS A 369 40.66 -43.03 20.58
CA LYS A 369 41.38 -42.71 19.36
C LYS A 369 40.38 -42.61 18.22
N PHE A 370 40.23 -41.42 17.65
CA PHE A 370 39.36 -41.20 16.52
C PHE A 370 40.15 -41.44 15.23
N THR A 371 39.56 -42.24 14.35
CA THR A 371 40.05 -42.44 12.98
C THR A 371 38.93 -42.03 12.05
N GLU A 372 39.15 -40.99 11.25
CA GLU A 372 38.21 -40.66 10.18
C GLU A 372 38.13 -41.88 9.26
N ALA A 373 36.93 -42.43 9.12
CA ALA A 373 36.69 -43.47 8.13
C ALA A 373 37.04 -42.87 6.77
N THR A 374 38.10 -43.38 6.15
CA THR A 374 38.40 -43.10 4.75
C THR A 374 37.21 -43.61 3.93
N GLU A 375 36.39 -42.69 3.43
CA GLU A 375 35.45 -42.99 2.34
C GLU A 375 36.18 -43.33 1.04
#